data_AF-A0A3A8KZC6-F1
#
_entry.id   AF-A0A3A8KZC6-F1
#
_cell.length_a   1.000
_cell.length_b   1.000
_cell.length_c   1.000
_cell.angle_alpha   90.00
_cell.angle_beta   90.00
_cell.angle_gamma   90.00
#
_symmetry.space_group_name_H-M   'P 1'
#
loop_
_entity.id
_entity.type
_entity.pdbx_description
1 polymer ?
#
loop_
_entity_poly.entity_id
_entity_poly.type
_entity_poly.pdbx_seq_one_letter_code
_entity_poly.pdbx_strand_id
1 'polypeptide(L)'
;MINPRIAVLTLAASLATVPALAADKVSLKDPTGDDKGPGKYVYPTDPVYKPGSFDLTGFTLEKGGNKTDLTIQIKGSLENPWKMADGFSVQEVFIFIDTDHKAGSGFTDSPPGLNIAFDGADAWDKVIVISPQGSSRVRAEANNKAGAMKGAVVVPTKVRASGNKITATVMNADLGEGDPSQWGYQVVMQSNEGFPADNDLLTRRVNEYEGQHRFGGGTDFNCDPHVIDVLAGQGKGDGAEAKAQYDMLAYECNADGTAKKKATLRMVGPNRPSTTEARAAAPAPAQAASPASPAPAPAPAVPAPAPVPTPAAPAGTSVAPAPAPTTASPTK
;
A
#
# COMPACT_ATOMS: atom_id res chain seq x y z
N MET A 1 50.12 -65.97 -0.05
CA MET A 1 49.74 -64.73 0.67
C MET A 1 49.87 -63.57 -0.30
N ILE A 2 48.74 -63.03 -0.76
CA ILE A 2 48.65 -61.96 -1.77
C ILE A 2 48.36 -60.66 -1.03
N ASN A 3 49.22 -59.65 -1.18
CA ASN A 3 49.04 -58.32 -0.61
C ASN A 3 48.44 -57.40 -1.68
N PRO A 4 47.23 -56.84 -1.54
CA PRO A 4 46.75 -55.82 -2.45
C PRO A 4 47.20 -54.43 -1.96
N ARG A 5 47.85 -53.68 -2.84
CA ARG A 5 48.18 -52.26 -2.63
C ARG A 5 46.92 -51.43 -2.85
N ILE A 6 46.53 -50.68 -1.82
CA ILE A 6 45.45 -49.68 -1.84
C ILE A 6 45.93 -48.49 -2.68
N ALA A 7 45.24 -48.21 -3.79
CA ALA A 7 45.38 -46.97 -4.54
C ALA A 7 44.41 -45.94 -3.96
N VAL A 8 44.93 -44.87 -3.37
CA VAL A 8 44.14 -43.72 -2.92
C VAL A 8 43.95 -42.80 -4.12
N LEU A 9 42.72 -42.71 -4.61
CA LEU A 9 42.31 -41.79 -5.67
C LEU A 9 41.87 -40.46 -5.02
N THR A 10 42.72 -39.44 -5.06
CA THR A 10 42.37 -38.09 -4.60
C THR A 10 41.47 -37.43 -5.65
N LEU A 11 40.17 -37.35 -5.35
CA LEU A 11 39.20 -36.61 -6.16
C LEU A 11 39.33 -35.12 -5.84
N ALA A 12 40.05 -34.38 -6.70
CA ALA A 12 40.07 -32.93 -6.66
C ALA A 12 38.72 -32.38 -7.15
N ALA A 13 37.87 -31.94 -6.23
CA ALA A 13 36.63 -31.24 -6.55
C ALA A 13 36.96 -29.81 -7.00
N SER A 14 37.01 -29.59 -8.31
CA SER A 14 37.04 -28.26 -8.90
C SER A 14 35.68 -27.58 -8.71
N LEU A 15 35.58 -26.64 -7.77
CA LEU A 15 34.45 -25.73 -7.67
C LEU A 15 34.44 -24.81 -8.91
N ALA A 16 33.55 -25.07 -9.84
CA ALA A 16 33.22 -24.10 -10.88
C ALA A 16 32.42 -22.96 -10.23
N THR A 17 33.02 -21.78 -10.13
CA THR A 17 32.30 -20.55 -9.80
C THR A 17 31.39 -20.20 -10.97
N VAL A 18 30.10 -20.42 -10.80
CA VAL A 18 29.07 -19.97 -11.75
C VAL A 18 28.98 -18.44 -11.62
N PRO A 19 29.14 -17.65 -12.68
CA PRO A 19 28.98 -16.21 -12.59
C PRO A 19 27.50 -15.89 -12.27
N ALA A 20 27.28 -15.19 -11.16
CA ALA A 20 25.97 -14.71 -10.74
C ALA A 20 25.50 -13.58 -11.68
N LEU A 21 24.89 -13.95 -12.80
CA LEU A 21 24.27 -13.01 -13.76
C LEU A 21 22.79 -12.72 -13.44
N ALA A 22 22.30 -13.09 -12.25
CA ALA A 22 20.89 -13.00 -11.87
C ALA A 22 20.56 -11.97 -10.76
N ALA A 23 21.55 -11.26 -10.22
CA ALA A 23 21.34 -10.33 -9.08
C ALA A 23 20.67 -8.99 -9.48
N ASP A 24 20.70 -8.64 -10.77
CA ASP A 24 20.26 -7.31 -11.24
C ASP A 24 18.80 -7.28 -11.71
N LYS A 25 18.09 -8.41 -11.69
CA LYS A 25 16.70 -8.48 -12.17
C LYS A 25 15.80 -9.33 -11.28
N VAL A 26 14.67 -8.75 -10.88
CA VAL A 26 13.56 -9.43 -10.22
C VAL A 26 12.35 -9.40 -11.15
N SER A 27 11.63 -10.51 -11.26
CA SER A 27 10.42 -10.62 -12.07
C SER A 27 9.38 -11.43 -11.30
N LEU A 28 8.29 -10.79 -10.95
CA LEU A 28 7.12 -11.38 -10.29
C LEU A 28 5.92 -11.28 -11.24
N LYS A 29 5.01 -12.23 -11.15
CA LYS A 29 3.76 -12.30 -11.92
C LYS A 29 2.58 -12.30 -10.97
N ASP A 30 1.44 -11.98 -11.54
CA ASP A 30 0.15 -11.98 -10.87
C ASP A 30 -0.88 -12.63 -11.81
N PRO A 31 -1.88 -13.36 -11.29
CA PRO A 31 -2.91 -13.92 -12.14
C PRO A 31 -3.78 -12.78 -12.72
N THR A 32 -4.71 -13.13 -13.61
CA THR A 32 -5.63 -12.13 -14.18
C THR A 32 -7.01 -12.29 -13.58
N GLY A 33 -7.74 -11.18 -13.44
CA GLY A 33 -9.17 -11.14 -13.10
C GLY A 33 -9.48 -11.09 -11.60
N ASP A 34 -8.47 -10.73 -10.80
CA ASP A 34 -8.50 -10.57 -9.35
C ASP A 34 -8.41 -9.12 -8.87
N ASP A 35 -8.52 -8.15 -9.78
CA ASP A 35 -8.69 -6.70 -9.59
C ASP A 35 -10.00 -6.30 -8.88
N LYS A 36 -10.32 -6.98 -7.79
CA LYS A 36 -11.57 -6.95 -7.04
C LYS A 36 -11.31 -6.80 -5.54
N GLY A 37 -10.13 -6.30 -5.16
CA GLY A 37 -9.68 -6.13 -3.79
C GLY A 37 -9.87 -7.44 -2.99
N PRO A 38 -10.69 -7.47 -1.93
CA PRO A 38 -10.99 -8.68 -1.15
C PRO A 38 -11.91 -9.70 -1.88
N GLY A 39 -12.00 -9.62 -3.21
CA GLY A 39 -12.79 -10.51 -4.07
C GLY A 39 -14.20 -10.04 -4.39
N LYS A 40 -14.57 -8.80 -4.00
CA LYS A 40 -15.93 -8.26 -4.15
C LYS A 40 -16.01 -6.82 -4.62
N TYR A 41 -14.89 -6.13 -4.84
CA TYR A 41 -14.93 -4.74 -5.30
C TYR A 41 -15.45 -4.64 -6.73
N VAL A 42 -16.12 -3.52 -6.97
CA VAL A 42 -16.76 -3.19 -8.24
C VAL A 42 -16.13 -1.92 -8.78
N TYR A 43 -15.80 -1.93 -10.08
CA TYR A 43 -15.24 -0.78 -10.76
C TYR A 43 -16.23 0.40 -10.79
N PRO A 44 -15.72 1.64 -10.88
CA PRO A 44 -16.57 2.78 -11.18
C PRO A 44 -17.30 2.62 -12.52
N THR A 45 -18.45 3.27 -12.66
CA THR A 45 -19.32 3.10 -13.82
C THR A 45 -18.92 3.95 -15.03
N ASP A 46 -18.04 4.93 -14.86
CA ASP A 46 -17.56 5.74 -15.99
C ASP A 46 -16.71 4.90 -16.96
N PRO A 47 -16.91 5.02 -18.29
CA PRO A 47 -16.19 4.23 -19.29
C PRO A 47 -14.66 4.40 -19.30
N VAL A 48 -14.12 5.43 -18.63
CA VAL A 48 -12.66 5.57 -18.45
C VAL A 48 -12.05 4.47 -17.59
N TYR A 49 -12.82 3.82 -16.71
CA TYR A 49 -12.37 2.71 -15.88
C TYR A 49 -12.67 1.37 -16.56
N LYS A 50 -11.86 1.03 -17.56
CA LYS A 50 -12.08 -0.19 -18.35
C LYS A 50 -11.73 -1.44 -17.55
N PRO A 51 -12.43 -2.57 -17.78
CA PRO A 51 -12.06 -3.85 -17.18
C PRO A 51 -10.57 -4.17 -17.39
N GLY A 52 -9.87 -4.54 -16.33
CA GLY A 52 -8.43 -4.84 -16.37
C GLY A 52 -7.51 -3.61 -16.27
N SER A 53 -8.05 -2.41 -16.08
CA SER A 53 -7.22 -1.19 -15.91
C SER A 53 -6.43 -1.19 -14.60
N PHE A 54 -6.81 -2.02 -13.63
CA PHE A 54 -6.15 -2.17 -12.34
C PHE A 54 -5.73 -3.63 -12.05
N ASP A 55 -5.87 -4.52 -13.05
CA ASP A 55 -5.52 -5.95 -12.99
C ASP A 55 -4.02 -6.08 -13.24
N LEU A 56 -3.26 -6.21 -12.16
CA LEU A 56 -1.83 -6.45 -12.17
C LEU A 56 -1.57 -7.80 -12.86
N THR A 57 -0.50 -7.88 -13.65
CA THR A 57 -0.09 -9.13 -14.30
C THR A 57 1.40 -9.38 -14.22
N GLY A 58 2.16 -8.35 -13.82
CA GLY A 58 3.59 -8.48 -13.67
C GLY A 58 4.24 -7.27 -13.04
N PHE A 59 5.30 -7.57 -12.31
CA PHE A 59 6.23 -6.60 -11.76
C PHE A 59 7.64 -7.02 -12.15
N THR A 60 8.44 -6.07 -12.61
CA THR A 60 9.85 -6.30 -12.91
C THR A 60 10.68 -5.17 -12.34
N LEU A 61 11.77 -5.51 -11.65
CA LEU A 61 12.79 -4.59 -11.22
C LEU A 61 14.08 -4.92 -11.96
N GLU A 62 14.70 -3.94 -12.61
CA GLU A 62 15.98 -4.05 -13.29
C GLU A 62 16.96 -3.01 -12.73
N LYS A 63 17.91 -3.48 -11.92
CA LYS A 63 18.96 -2.67 -11.31
C LYS A 63 20.05 -2.41 -12.35
N GLY A 64 20.22 -1.13 -12.70
CA GLY A 64 21.34 -0.65 -13.49
C GLY A 64 22.45 -0.09 -12.60
N GLY A 65 23.45 0.55 -13.23
CA GLY A 65 24.64 1.06 -12.53
C GLY A 65 24.32 2.09 -11.43
N ASN A 66 23.51 3.11 -11.73
CA ASN A 66 23.13 4.16 -10.76
C ASN A 66 21.63 4.31 -10.55
N LYS A 67 20.82 3.63 -11.37
CA LYS A 67 19.38 3.73 -11.41
C LYS A 67 18.76 2.35 -11.53
N THR A 68 17.57 2.22 -10.99
CA THR A 68 16.74 1.03 -11.10
C THR A 68 15.49 1.40 -11.87
N ASP A 69 15.15 0.59 -12.87
CA ASP A 69 13.89 0.68 -13.58
C ASP A 69 12.91 -0.34 -13.00
N LEU A 70 11.71 0.12 -12.64
CA LEU A 70 10.60 -0.70 -12.18
C LEU A 70 9.52 -0.68 -13.25
N THR A 71 9.08 -1.84 -13.70
CA THR A 71 8.02 -2.00 -14.70
C THR A 71 6.84 -2.73 -14.08
N ILE A 72 5.68 -2.09 -14.16
CA ILE A 72 4.39 -2.59 -13.69
C ILE A 72 3.57 -2.88 -14.94
N GLN A 73 3.11 -4.12 -15.07
CA GLN A 73 2.29 -4.56 -16.18
C GLN A 73 0.88 -4.84 -15.70
N ILE A 74 -0.10 -4.31 -16.42
CA ILE A 74 -1.51 -4.60 -16.19
C ILE A 74 -2.10 -5.40 -17.38
N LYS A 75 -3.27 -6.01 -17.17
CA LYS A 75 -3.98 -6.74 -18.22
C LYS A 75 -4.55 -5.81 -19.29
N GLY A 76 -5.16 -4.72 -18.87
CA GLY A 76 -5.75 -3.71 -19.75
C GLY A 76 -4.68 -2.84 -20.43
N SER A 77 -5.09 -2.09 -21.46
CA SER A 77 -4.25 -1.03 -22.01
C SER A 77 -4.31 0.20 -21.10
N LEU A 78 -3.16 0.86 -20.90
CA LEU A 78 -3.12 2.14 -20.20
C LEU A 78 -3.74 3.22 -21.07
N GLU A 79 -4.63 3.99 -20.47
CA GLU A 79 -5.30 5.12 -21.11
C GLU A 79 -5.03 6.42 -20.37
N ASN A 80 -5.11 7.52 -21.11
CA ASN A 80 -4.85 8.85 -20.59
C ASN A 80 -6.00 9.84 -20.88
N PRO A 81 -7.27 9.52 -20.50
CA PRO A 81 -8.42 10.38 -20.77
C PRO A 81 -8.28 11.77 -20.12
N TRP A 82 -7.52 11.89 -19.03
CA TRP A 82 -7.31 13.16 -18.32
C TRP A 82 -6.05 13.90 -18.76
N LYS A 83 -5.37 13.43 -19.82
CA LYS A 83 -4.19 14.10 -20.43
C LYS A 83 -3.07 14.39 -19.43
N MET A 84 -2.84 13.46 -18.50
CA MET A 84 -1.76 13.50 -17.54
C MET A 84 -0.40 13.39 -18.23
N ALA A 85 0.64 14.00 -17.64
CA ALA A 85 1.94 14.16 -18.29
C ALA A 85 2.66 12.84 -18.59
N ASP A 86 2.50 11.82 -17.73
CA ASP A 86 3.26 10.58 -17.80
C ASP A 86 2.56 9.46 -18.60
N GLY A 87 1.42 9.77 -19.23
CA GLY A 87 0.79 8.93 -20.25
C GLY A 87 -0.27 7.94 -19.75
N PHE A 88 -0.70 8.05 -18.50
CA PHE A 88 -1.80 7.27 -17.91
C PHE A 88 -2.58 8.14 -16.92
N SER A 89 -3.84 7.82 -16.61
CA SER A 89 -4.68 8.68 -15.77
C SER A 89 -5.19 8.06 -14.47
N VAL A 90 -5.59 6.79 -14.49
CA VAL A 90 -6.50 6.27 -13.45
C VAL A 90 -5.80 5.43 -12.39
N GLN A 91 -4.60 4.91 -12.65
CA GLN A 91 -3.80 4.10 -11.73
C GLN A 91 -3.01 4.97 -10.75
N GLU A 92 -2.78 4.46 -9.55
CA GLU A 92 -1.83 4.95 -8.55
C GLU A 92 -1.15 3.72 -7.96
N VAL A 93 0.18 3.60 -8.06
CA VAL A 93 0.88 2.36 -7.67
C VAL A 93 1.83 2.63 -6.52
N PHE A 94 1.79 1.76 -5.52
CA PHE A 94 2.72 1.75 -4.40
C PHE A 94 3.53 0.47 -4.43
N ILE A 95 4.86 0.60 -4.45
CA ILE A 95 5.77 -0.55 -4.40
C ILE A 95 6.52 -0.50 -3.08
N PHE A 96 6.11 -1.38 -2.17
CA PHE A 96 6.77 -1.55 -0.88
C PHE A 96 7.93 -2.53 -1.03
N ILE A 97 9.04 -2.21 -0.36
CA ILE A 97 10.27 -2.99 -0.38
C ILE A 97 10.73 -3.22 1.05
N ASP A 98 10.86 -4.48 1.42
CA ASP A 98 11.58 -4.95 2.60
C ASP A 98 12.98 -5.36 2.16
N THR A 99 14.00 -4.62 2.62
CA THR A 99 15.38 -4.83 2.19
C THR A 99 16.16 -5.78 3.10
N ASP A 100 15.66 -6.05 4.31
CA ASP A 100 16.42 -6.73 5.36
C ASP A 100 15.73 -7.95 5.98
N HIS A 101 14.43 -8.17 5.72
CA HIS A 101 13.59 -9.25 6.28
C HIS A 101 13.62 -9.34 7.80
N LYS A 102 13.88 -8.22 8.48
CA LYS A 102 14.07 -8.21 9.92
C LYS A 102 12.80 -7.78 10.63
N ALA A 103 12.18 -8.70 11.37
CA ALA A 103 11.02 -8.35 12.19
C ALA A 103 11.31 -7.15 13.12
N GLY A 104 10.45 -6.14 13.06
CA GLY A 104 10.60 -4.89 13.81
C GLY A 104 11.59 -3.87 13.24
N SER A 105 12.22 -4.13 12.08
CA SER A 105 12.73 -3.06 11.21
C SER A 105 11.57 -2.41 10.44
N GLY A 106 11.84 -1.34 9.70
CA GLY A 106 10.86 -0.74 8.80
C GLY A 106 9.54 -0.29 9.43
N PHE A 107 8.49 -0.31 8.63
CA PHE A 107 7.13 0.09 8.99
C PHE A 107 6.14 -1.05 8.69
N THR A 108 5.14 -1.22 9.54
CA THR A 108 4.03 -2.15 9.32
C THR A 108 2.73 -1.45 8.91
N ASP A 109 2.64 -0.13 9.09
CA ASP A 109 1.53 0.66 8.55
C ASP A 109 1.84 1.14 7.13
N SER A 110 0.81 1.36 6.31
CA SER A 110 0.97 1.99 5.00
C SER A 110 0.90 3.51 5.09
N PRO A 111 1.38 4.23 4.05
CA PRO A 111 1.00 5.62 3.84
C PRO A 111 -0.53 5.81 3.87
N PRO A 112 -1.02 7.01 4.25
CA PRO A 112 -2.44 7.30 4.30
C PRO A 112 -3.16 7.03 2.96
N GLY A 113 -4.41 6.58 3.06
CA GLY A 113 -5.29 6.38 1.91
C GLY A 113 -5.28 4.99 1.28
N LEU A 114 -4.48 4.04 1.79
CA LEU A 114 -4.54 2.62 1.39
C LEU A 114 -5.32 1.74 2.36
N ASN A 115 -5.33 2.12 3.64
CA ASN A 115 -6.00 1.41 4.73
C ASN A 115 -5.64 -0.08 4.86
N ILE A 116 -4.35 -0.37 4.70
CA ILE A 116 -3.75 -1.70 4.88
C ILE A 116 -2.67 -1.63 5.96
N ALA A 117 -2.27 -2.79 6.45
CA ALA A 117 -1.06 -3.00 7.23
C ALA A 117 -0.23 -4.12 6.58
N PHE A 118 0.95 -4.36 7.12
CA PHE A 118 1.83 -5.47 6.79
C PHE A 118 2.02 -6.37 8.00
N ASP A 119 2.22 -7.67 7.75
CA ASP A 119 2.60 -8.63 8.78
C ASP A 119 3.91 -8.16 9.47
N GLY A 120 4.10 -8.47 10.75
CA GLY A 120 5.28 -8.00 11.49
C GLY A 120 6.60 -8.57 10.98
N ALA A 121 6.55 -9.71 10.29
CA ALA A 121 7.69 -10.31 9.57
C ALA A 121 7.87 -9.76 8.14
N ASP A 122 7.07 -8.77 7.77
CA ASP A 122 6.92 -8.17 6.44
C ASP A 122 6.99 -6.64 6.48
N ALA A 123 7.65 -6.09 7.50
CA ALA A 123 7.78 -4.66 7.63
C ALA A 123 8.63 -4.11 6.47
N TRP A 124 8.23 -2.96 5.93
CA TRP A 124 8.86 -2.37 4.75
C TRP A 124 9.79 -1.22 5.10
N ASP A 125 10.89 -1.09 4.34
CA ASP A 125 11.90 -0.04 4.50
C ASP A 125 11.69 1.13 3.55
N LYS A 126 11.16 0.85 2.36
CA LYS A 126 10.92 1.83 1.30
C LYS A 126 9.56 1.62 0.66
N VAL A 127 8.93 2.73 0.25
CA VAL A 127 7.74 2.70 -0.60
C VAL A 127 7.93 3.64 -1.77
N ILE A 128 7.83 3.11 -2.99
CA ILE A 128 7.88 3.89 -4.22
C ILE A 128 6.46 4.26 -4.60
N VAL A 129 6.19 5.55 -4.77
CA VAL A 129 4.85 6.06 -5.16
C VAL A 129 4.89 6.48 -6.63
N ILE A 130 4.17 5.75 -7.47
CA ILE A 130 4.07 5.98 -8.92
C ILE A 130 2.68 6.51 -9.22
N SER A 131 2.63 7.81 -9.46
CA SER A 131 1.40 8.55 -9.71
C SER A 131 1.39 9.11 -11.13
N PRO A 132 0.21 9.31 -11.75
CA PRO A 132 0.09 10.10 -12.96
C PRO A 132 0.20 11.60 -12.66
N GLN A 133 0.13 11.99 -11.37
CA GLN A 133 0.40 13.36 -10.93
C GLN A 133 1.89 13.68 -11.08
N GLY A 134 2.20 14.95 -11.37
CA GLY A 134 3.59 15.38 -11.50
C GLY A 134 4.41 15.14 -10.22
N SER A 135 5.65 14.67 -10.37
CA SER A 135 6.50 14.25 -9.24
C SER A 135 6.69 15.29 -8.13
N SER A 136 6.66 16.59 -8.45
CA SER A 136 6.72 17.66 -7.45
C SER A 136 5.49 17.69 -6.54
N ARG A 137 4.31 17.40 -7.10
CA ARG A 137 3.07 17.27 -6.33
C ARG A 137 3.12 16.03 -5.44
N VAL A 138 3.52 14.88 -5.99
CA VAL A 138 3.64 13.62 -5.22
C VAL A 138 4.58 13.82 -4.02
N ARG A 139 5.75 14.43 -4.23
CA ARG A 139 6.68 14.78 -3.13
C ARG A 139 6.05 15.69 -2.09
N ALA A 140 5.31 16.72 -2.51
CA ALA A 140 4.66 17.64 -1.58
C ALA A 140 3.59 16.94 -0.72
N GLU A 141 2.73 16.14 -1.35
CA GLU A 141 1.71 15.34 -0.66
C GLU A 141 2.36 14.36 0.32
N ALA A 142 3.38 13.61 -0.11
CA ALA A 142 4.10 12.67 0.76
C ALA A 142 4.75 13.38 1.94
N ASN A 143 5.39 14.53 1.70
CA ASN A 143 6.04 15.33 2.72
C ASN A 143 5.08 15.86 3.79
N ASN A 144 3.83 16.10 3.42
CA ASN A 144 2.82 16.66 4.31
C ASN A 144 2.03 15.56 5.05
N LYS A 145 1.83 14.39 4.40
CA LYS A 145 0.85 13.41 4.84
C LYS A 145 1.44 12.12 5.39
N ALA A 146 2.63 11.71 4.94
CA ALA A 146 3.22 10.40 5.29
C ALA A 146 3.78 10.32 6.73
N GLY A 147 3.81 11.44 7.47
CA GLY A 147 4.25 11.44 8.87
C GLY A 147 5.66 10.86 9.05
N ALA A 148 5.80 9.89 9.96
CA ALA A 148 7.06 9.20 10.24
C ALA A 148 7.64 8.44 9.03
N MET A 149 6.79 8.06 8.07
CA MET A 149 7.19 7.33 6.87
C MET A 149 7.82 8.22 5.79
N LYS A 150 7.79 9.55 5.95
CA LYS A 150 8.27 10.50 4.92
C LYS A 150 9.66 10.18 4.37
N GLY A 151 10.60 9.76 5.22
CA GLY A 151 11.97 9.43 4.81
C GLY A 151 12.09 8.10 4.03
N ALA A 152 11.05 7.27 4.06
CA ALA A 152 10.98 6.00 3.35
C ALA A 152 10.22 6.10 2.01
N VAL A 153 9.52 7.22 1.75
CA VAL A 153 8.83 7.45 0.48
C VAL A 153 9.83 7.84 -0.61
N VAL A 154 9.83 7.08 -1.70
CA VAL A 154 10.64 7.30 -2.90
C VAL A 154 9.71 7.75 -4.02
N VAL A 155 10.03 8.88 -4.65
CA VAL A 155 9.30 9.38 -5.83
C VAL A 155 10.19 9.22 -7.05
N PRO A 156 9.75 8.50 -8.10
CA PRO A 156 10.55 8.29 -9.30
C PRO A 156 11.04 9.59 -9.93
N THR A 157 12.26 9.53 -10.47
CA THR A 157 12.84 10.63 -11.25
C THR A 157 12.20 10.75 -12.64
N LYS A 158 11.57 9.66 -13.10
CA LYS A 158 10.92 9.55 -14.41
C LYS A 158 9.85 8.47 -14.33
N VAL A 159 8.70 8.74 -14.93
CA VAL A 159 7.62 7.76 -15.15
C VAL A 159 7.23 7.82 -16.62
N ARG A 160 6.94 6.68 -17.24
CA ARG A 160 6.37 6.60 -18.59
C ARG A 160 5.39 5.44 -18.70
N ALA A 161 4.26 5.67 -19.35
CA ALA A 161 3.34 4.63 -19.77
C ALA A 161 3.53 4.27 -21.26
N SER A 162 3.41 2.98 -21.59
CA SER A 162 3.37 2.49 -22.96
C SER A 162 2.61 1.16 -23.03
N GLY A 163 1.59 1.09 -23.89
CA GLY A 163 0.75 -0.11 -24.02
C GLY A 163 0.08 -0.43 -22.68
N ASN A 164 0.42 -1.57 -22.09
CA ASN A 164 -0.07 -2.02 -20.79
C ASN A 164 0.98 -1.93 -19.66
N LYS A 165 2.03 -1.13 -19.85
CA LYS A 165 3.16 -1.04 -18.92
C LYS A 165 3.41 0.39 -18.43
N ILE A 166 3.58 0.54 -17.12
CA ILE A 166 4.12 1.73 -16.47
C ILE A 166 5.57 1.43 -16.09
N THR A 167 6.51 2.23 -16.57
CA THR A 167 7.92 2.14 -16.20
C THR A 167 8.33 3.37 -15.39
N ALA A 168 8.86 3.15 -14.19
CA ALA A 168 9.36 4.17 -13.29
C ALA A 168 10.86 4.00 -13.03
N THR A 169 11.61 5.09 -13.04
CA THR A 169 13.06 5.10 -12.79
C THR A 169 13.37 5.78 -11.47
N VAL A 170 14.06 5.10 -10.56
CA VAL A 170 14.52 5.61 -9.27
C VAL A 170 16.05 5.59 -9.17
N MET A 171 16.63 6.39 -8.28
CA MET A 171 18.06 6.31 -8.00
C MET A 171 18.33 5.13 -7.06
N ASN A 172 19.40 4.38 -7.29
CA ASN A 172 19.75 3.25 -6.41
C ASN A 172 19.93 3.69 -4.95
N ALA A 173 20.47 4.89 -4.74
CA ALA A 173 20.68 5.48 -3.42
C ALA A 173 19.37 5.69 -2.63
N ASP A 174 18.22 5.81 -3.29
CA ASP A 174 16.93 6.01 -2.62
C ASP A 174 16.36 4.69 -2.09
N LEU A 175 16.72 3.56 -2.70
CA LEU A 175 16.24 2.22 -2.35
C LEU A 175 17.00 1.58 -1.18
N GLY A 176 18.25 1.98 -0.97
CA GLY A 176 19.13 1.36 0.02
C GLY A 176 20.14 0.40 -0.61
N GLU A 177 20.93 -0.23 0.25
CA GLU A 177 21.97 -1.18 -0.15
C GLU A 177 21.42 -2.61 -0.22
N GLY A 178 22.15 -3.49 -0.92
CA GLY A 178 21.80 -4.91 -1.00
C GLY A 178 21.49 -5.41 -2.42
N ASP A 179 21.20 -6.70 -2.47
CA ASP A 179 20.85 -7.46 -3.67
C ASP A 179 19.31 -7.50 -3.81
N PRO A 180 18.73 -6.88 -4.87
CA PRO A 180 17.30 -6.90 -5.10
C PRO A 180 16.67 -8.30 -5.15
N SER A 181 17.43 -9.32 -5.55
CA SER A 181 16.94 -10.71 -5.56
C SER A 181 16.71 -11.28 -4.16
N GLN A 182 17.23 -10.61 -3.12
CA GLN A 182 17.05 -10.98 -1.72
C GLN A 182 15.98 -10.14 -1.02
N TRP A 183 15.42 -9.10 -1.65
CA TRP A 183 14.40 -8.25 -1.03
C TRP A 183 12.99 -8.86 -1.10
N GLY A 184 12.13 -8.41 -0.19
CA GLY A 184 10.68 -8.61 -0.25
C GLY A 184 9.99 -7.45 -0.97
N TYR A 185 8.96 -7.74 -1.76
CA TYR A 185 8.21 -6.77 -2.53
C TYR A 185 6.72 -6.92 -2.32
N GLN A 186 6.00 -5.81 -2.29
CA GLN A 186 4.55 -5.81 -2.45
C GLN A 186 4.17 -4.66 -3.38
N VAL A 187 3.43 -4.98 -4.44
CA VAL A 187 2.94 -3.98 -5.39
C VAL A 187 1.45 -3.82 -5.14
N VAL A 188 1.06 -2.62 -4.73
CA VAL A 188 -0.32 -2.28 -4.43
C VAL A 188 -0.84 -1.40 -5.57
N MET A 189 -1.83 -1.92 -6.30
CA MET A 189 -2.55 -1.16 -7.31
C MET A 189 -3.75 -0.45 -6.69
N GLN A 190 -3.80 0.85 -6.92
CA GLN A 190 -4.79 1.78 -6.40
C GLN A 190 -5.30 2.65 -7.56
N SER A 191 -6.36 3.42 -7.33
CA SER A 191 -6.86 4.41 -8.29
C SER A 191 -6.54 5.86 -7.91
N ASN A 192 -5.80 6.54 -8.78
CA ASN A 192 -5.46 7.95 -8.61
C ASN A 192 -6.70 8.84 -8.41
N GLU A 193 -6.58 9.71 -7.41
CA GLU A 193 -7.51 10.80 -7.10
C GLU A 193 -6.76 12.12 -7.04
N GLY A 194 -7.14 13.03 -7.93
CA GLY A 194 -6.55 14.37 -8.00
C GLY A 194 -7.04 15.29 -6.89
N PHE A 195 -8.14 14.96 -6.20
CA PHE A 195 -8.68 15.71 -5.07
C PHE A 195 -9.04 14.74 -3.93
N PRO A 196 -8.01 14.14 -3.28
CA PRO A 196 -8.23 13.07 -2.32
C PRO A 196 -8.98 13.55 -1.08
N ALA A 197 -9.76 12.65 -0.48
CA ALA A 197 -10.46 12.92 0.76
C ALA A 197 -9.49 12.96 1.95
N ASP A 198 -9.75 13.84 2.92
CA ASP A 198 -9.00 13.95 4.17
C ASP A 198 -7.47 14.00 3.96
N ASN A 199 -6.75 13.04 4.56
CA ASN A 199 -5.30 12.93 4.51
C ASN A 199 -4.82 11.88 3.49
N ASP A 200 -5.68 11.41 2.59
CA ASP A 200 -5.33 10.34 1.64
C ASP A 200 -4.25 10.82 0.66
N LEU A 201 -3.31 9.94 0.33
CA LEU A 201 -2.14 10.25 -0.48
C LEU A 201 -2.43 10.05 -1.97
N LEU A 202 -3.25 10.94 -2.55
CA LEU A 202 -3.64 10.92 -3.97
C LEU A 202 -4.41 9.65 -4.37
N THR A 203 -5.05 8.99 -3.40
CA THR A 203 -5.80 7.75 -3.60
C THR A 203 -7.31 7.99 -3.61
N ARG A 204 -8.02 7.20 -4.41
CA ARG A 204 -9.48 7.13 -4.44
C ARG A 204 -9.98 6.08 -3.47
N ARG A 205 -10.93 6.43 -2.60
CA ARG A 205 -11.58 5.47 -1.71
C ARG A 205 -12.47 4.49 -2.45
N VAL A 206 -12.60 3.31 -1.88
CA VAL A 206 -13.67 2.33 -2.15
C VAL A 206 -14.86 2.67 -1.26
N ASN A 207 -16.06 2.36 -1.74
CA ASN A 207 -17.32 2.71 -1.11
C ASN A 207 -18.23 1.51 -1.02
N GLU A 208 -19.34 1.64 -0.27
CA GLU A 208 -20.34 0.58 -0.20
C GLU A 208 -20.89 0.26 -1.60
N TYR A 209 -21.25 1.29 -2.36
CA TYR A 209 -21.74 1.21 -3.73
C TYR A 209 -20.82 1.93 -4.70
N GLU A 210 -20.69 1.38 -5.91
CA GLU A 210 -19.97 2.03 -7.00
C GLU A 210 -20.72 3.27 -7.48
N GLY A 211 -19.98 4.17 -8.11
CA GLY A 211 -20.52 5.35 -8.76
C GLY A 211 -19.69 5.71 -9.98
N GLN A 212 -20.01 6.84 -10.60
CA GLN A 212 -19.31 7.26 -11.83
C GLN A 212 -17.78 7.24 -11.67
N HIS A 213 -17.26 7.80 -10.57
CA HIS A 213 -15.83 7.83 -10.26
C HIS A 213 -15.54 7.20 -8.88
N ARG A 214 -16.32 6.20 -8.45
CA ARG A 214 -16.18 5.55 -7.14
C ARG A 214 -16.20 4.04 -7.28
N PHE A 215 -15.24 3.36 -6.66
CA PHE A 215 -15.27 1.91 -6.53
C PHE A 215 -16.34 1.51 -5.50
N GLY A 216 -16.99 0.37 -5.72
CA GLY A 216 -18.01 -0.20 -4.83
C GLY A 216 -17.57 -1.50 -4.16
N GLY A 217 -18.42 -2.05 -3.29
CA GLY A 217 -18.22 -3.35 -2.63
C GLY A 217 -17.43 -3.30 -1.31
N GLY A 218 -17.00 -2.10 -0.90
CA GLY A 218 -16.37 -1.81 0.37
C GLY A 218 -17.39 -1.41 1.43
N THR A 219 -17.12 -0.29 2.10
CA THR A 219 -18.05 0.39 3.01
C THR A 219 -17.88 1.91 2.89
N ASP A 220 -18.83 2.68 3.42
CA ASP A 220 -18.69 4.15 3.54
C ASP A 220 -18.00 4.57 4.85
N PHE A 221 -17.61 3.61 5.69
CA PHE A 221 -16.60 3.81 6.72
C PHE A 221 -15.19 3.79 6.12
N ASN A 222 -14.16 3.94 6.94
CA ASN A 222 -12.75 3.92 6.51
C ASN A 222 -11.99 2.75 7.15
N CYS A 223 -12.58 1.56 7.14
CA CYS A 223 -12.03 0.32 7.72
C CYS A 223 -11.68 -0.75 6.67
N ASP A 224 -12.21 -0.63 5.46
CA ASP A 224 -11.89 -1.45 4.31
C ASP A 224 -10.63 -0.96 3.58
N PRO A 225 -9.83 -1.86 2.98
CA PRO A 225 -8.67 -1.47 2.22
C PRO A 225 -9.07 -0.76 0.93
N HIS A 226 -8.45 0.38 0.63
CA HIS A 226 -8.65 1.12 -0.63
C HIS A 226 -7.74 0.57 -1.72
N VAL A 227 -7.61 -0.74 -1.81
CA VAL A 227 -6.67 -1.46 -2.67
C VAL A 227 -7.44 -2.33 -3.65
N ILE A 228 -7.12 -2.20 -4.94
CA ILE A 228 -7.82 -2.91 -6.00
C ILE A 228 -7.15 -4.24 -6.31
N ASP A 229 -5.82 -4.27 -6.27
CA ASP A 229 -5.02 -5.44 -6.63
C ASP A 229 -3.65 -5.43 -5.95
N VAL A 230 -3.09 -6.62 -5.66
CA VAL A 230 -1.79 -6.84 -5.01
C VAL A 230 -1.09 -8.11 -5.50
N LEU A 231 0.24 -8.15 -5.42
CA LEU A 231 0.93 -9.42 -5.60
C LEU A 231 0.59 -10.38 -4.45
N ALA A 232 0.48 -11.67 -4.75
CA ALA A 232 0.23 -12.69 -3.74
C ALA A 232 1.04 -13.98 -3.94
N GLY A 233 1.04 -14.83 -2.92
CA GLY A 233 1.69 -16.14 -2.96
C GLY A 233 3.20 -16.07 -3.18
N GLN A 234 3.67 -16.69 -4.25
CA GLN A 234 5.09 -16.67 -4.65
C GLN A 234 5.34 -15.75 -5.85
N GLY A 235 4.32 -15.01 -6.31
CA GLY A 235 4.41 -14.13 -7.47
C GLY A 235 4.65 -14.90 -8.76
N LYS A 236 3.97 -16.03 -8.94
CA LYS A 236 4.12 -16.90 -10.12
C LYS A 236 3.05 -16.65 -11.17
N GLY A 237 1.99 -15.94 -10.82
CA GLY A 237 0.79 -15.73 -11.64
C GLY A 237 -0.14 -16.94 -11.62
N ASP A 238 -0.08 -17.75 -10.56
CA ASP A 238 -0.92 -18.93 -10.42
C ASP A 238 -2.32 -18.52 -9.97
N GLY A 239 -3.37 -19.14 -10.52
CA GLY A 239 -4.77 -18.77 -10.17
C GLY A 239 -5.14 -18.91 -8.68
N ALA A 240 -4.36 -19.66 -7.90
CA ALA A 240 -4.52 -19.73 -6.44
C ALA A 240 -4.06 -18.45 -5.72
N GLU A 241 -3.21 -17.65 -6.34
CA GLU A 241 -2.69 -16.39 -5.77
C GLU A 241 -3.81 -15.34 -5.65
N ALA A 242 -4.79 -15.34 -6.54
CA ALA A 242 -6.01 -14.53 -6.41
C ALA A 242 -6.73 -14.76 -5.08
N LYS A 243 -6.85 -16.03 -4.64
CA LYS A 243 -7.44 -16.34 -3.33
C LYS A 243 -6.54 -15.82 -2.20
N ALA A 244 -5.22 -15.97 -2.33
CA ALA A 244 -4.28 -15.48 -1.34
C ALA A 244 -4.35 -13.95 -1.18
N GLN A 245 -4.53 -13.20 -2.28
CA GLN A 245 -4.87 -11.79 -2.26
C GLN A 245 -6.15 -11.52 -1.47
N TYR A 246 -7.26 -12.21 -1.81
CA TYR A 246 -8.54 -12.00 -1.14
C TYR A 246 -8.43 -12.23 0.37
N ASP A 247 -7.66 -13.24 0.77
CA ASP A 247 -7.41 -13.55 2.18
C ASP A 247 -6.58 -12.45 2.89
N MET A 248 -5.57 -11.88 2.22
CA MET A 248 -4.77 -10.75 2.75
C MET A 248 -5.59 -9.46 2.88
N LEU A 249 -6.46 -9.19 1.90
CA LEU A 249 -7.31 -8.00 1.85
C LEU A 249 -8.61 -8.16 2.67
N ALA A 250 -8.90 -9.35 3.20
CA ALA A 250 -10.07 -9.58 4.02
C ALA A 250 -10.03 -8.74 5.31
N TYR A 251 -11.03 -7.88 5.47
CA TYR A 251 -11.20 -6.96 6.58
C TYR A 251 -12.49 -7.21 7.34
N GLU A 252 -12.62 -6.60 8.52
CA GLU A 252 -13.86 -6.52 9.29
C GLU A 252 -13.95 -5.15 9.95
N CYS A 253 -15.15 -4.57 9.93
CA CYS A 253 -15.44 -3.28 10.55
C CYS A 253 -16.25 -3.47 11.82
N ASN A 254 -15.98 -2.64 12.83
CA ASN A 254 -16.87 -2.45 13.96
C ASN A 254 -18.09 -1.64 13.54
N ALA A 255 -19.14 -1.64 14.38
CA ALA A 255 -20.36 -0.87 14.13
C ALA A 255 -20.13 0.65 14.12
N ASP A 256 -19.04 1.13 14.75
CA ASP A 256 -18.62 2.54 14.75
C ASP A 256 -17.75 2.91 13.53
N GLY A 257 -17.54 1.98 12.60
CA GLY A 257 -16.73 2.19 11.40
C GLY A 257 -15.22 2.04 11.59
N THR A 258 -14.75 1.74 12.80
CA THR A 258 -13.34 1.43 13.04
C THR A 258 -12.98 0.02 12.53
N ALA A 259 -11.72 -0.21 12.18
CA ALA A 259 -11.28 -1.54 11.76
C ALA A 259 -11.27 -2.50 12.96
N LYS A 260 -12.11 -3.54 12.91
CA LYS A 260 -12.03 -4.70 13.82
C LYS A 260 -10.93 -5.65 13.38
N LYS A 261 -10.81 -5.86 12.07
CA LYS A 261 -9.71 -6.57 11.42
C LYS A 261 -9.25 -5.74 10.24
N LYS A 262 -8.00 -5.26 10.29
CA LYS A 262 -7.37 -4.53 9.19
C LYS A 262 -6.83 -5.53 8.16
N ALA A 263 -6.98 -5.21 6.88
CA ALA A 263 -6.30 -5.94 5.81
C ALA A 263 -4.79 -5.93 6.05
N THR A 264 -4.16 -7.10 6.00
CA THR A 264 -2.75 -7.27 6.38
C THR A 264 -2.02 -8.01 5.25
N LEU A 265 -1.15 -7.29 4.56
CA LEU A 265 -0.38 -7.79 3.44
C LEU A 265 0.87 -8.53 3.90
N ARG A 266 1.39 -9.37 2.99
CA ARG A 266 2.69 -10.00 3.09
C ARG A 266 3.50 -9.66 1.85
N MET A 267 4.82 -9.61 1.98
CA MET A 267 5.74 -9.43 0.87
C MET A 267 5.88 -10.73 0.06
N VAL A 268 6.08 -10.55 -1.23
CA VAL A 268 6.39 -11.57 -2.22
C VAL A 268 7.85 -11.38 -2.64
N GLY A 269 8.58 -12.47 -2.87
CA GLY A 269 9.97 -12.37 -3.32
C GLY A 269 10.49 -13.71 -3.85
N PRO A 270 11.44 -13.69 -4.79
CA PRO A 270 11.90 -14.90 -5.50
C PRO A 270 12.59 -15.92 -4.57
N ASN A 271 13.19 -15.46 -3.47
CA ASN A 271 13.91 -16.31 -2.51
C ASN A 271 13.22 -16.38 -1.14
N ARG A 272 11.96 -15.95 -1.05
CA ARG A 272 11.22 -15.98 0.20
C ARG A 272 10.67 -17.39 0.45
N PRO A 273 10.85 -17.97 1.66
CA PRO A 273 10.24 -19.25 2.00
C PRO A 273 8.74 -19.18 1.78
N SER A 274 8.14 -20.28 1.32
CA SER A 274 6.68 -20.33 1.20
C SER A 274 6.04 -20.04 2.56
N THR A 275 4.83 -19.46 2.57
CA THR A 275 4.08 -19.16 3.81
C THR A 275 3.89 -20.38 4.71
N THR A 276 3.91 -21.58 4.15
CA THR A 276 3.90 -22.86 4.88
C THR A 276 5.23 -23.14 5.59
N GLU A 277 6.36 -22.88 4.94
CA GLU A 277 7.71 -23.08 5.51
C GLU A 277 8.05 -22.00 6.53
N ALA A 278 7.68 -20.74 6.28
CA ALA A 278 7.87 -19.64 7.21
C ALA A 278 7.09 -19.87 8.53
N ARG A 279 5.89 -20.45 8.45
CA ARG A 279 5.07 -20.78 9.63
C ARG A 279 5.58 -22.02 10.39
N ALA A 280 6.29 -22.93 9.73
CA ALA A 280 6.95 -24.07 10.36
C ALA A 280 8.29 -23.69 11.02
N ALA A 281 8.97 -22.65 10.50
CA ALA A 281 10.22 -22.13 11.05
C ALA A 281 10.03 -21.06 12.15
N ALA A 282 8.85 -20.44 12.23
CA ALA A 282 8.52 -19.53 13.32
C ALA A 282 8.42 -20.32 14.65
N PRO A 283 9.09 -19.88 15.73
CA PRO A 283 8.85 -20.47 17.04
C PRO A 283 7.35 -20.35 17.35
N ALA A 284 6.76 -21.44 17.86
CA ALA A 284 5.35 -21.45 18.27
C ALA A 284 5.08 -20.20 19.12
N PRO A 285 3.98 -19.46 18.88
CA PRO A 285 3.65 -18.32 19.72
C PRO A 285 3.66 -18.82 21.16
N ALA A 286 4.52 -18.22 22.00
CA ALA A 286 4.52 -18.51 23.41
C ALA A 286 3.08 -18.35 23.89
N GLN A 287 2.49 -19.43 24.42
CA GLN A 287 1.19 -19.33 25.10
C GLN A 287 1.36 -18.23 26.13
N ALA A 288 0.75 -17.07 25.87
CA ALA A 288 0.69 -16.02 26.85
C ALA A 288 0.03 -16.64 28.08
N ALA A 289 0.80 -16.75 29.17
CA ALA A 289 0.25 -17.10 30.45
C ALA A 289 -0.93 -16.15 30.70
N SER A 290 -2.11 -16.71 30.98
CA SER A 290 -3.28 -15.93 31.33
C SER A 290 -2.90 -14.93 32.42
N PRO A 291 -3.11 -13.62 32.22
CA PRO A 291 -2.90 -12.67 33.29
C PRO A 291 -3.86 -13.02 34.43
N ALA A 292 -3.32 -13.15 35.64
CA ALA A 292 -4.12 -13.29 36.85
C ALA A 292 -5.15 -12.15 36.92
N SER A 293 -6.37 -12.48 37.31
CA SER A 293 -7.46 -11.52 37.45
C SER A 293 -7.01 -10.29 38.25
N PRO A 294 -7.25 -9.06 37.76
CA PRO A 294 -6.95 -7.87 38.55
C PRO A 294 -7.86 -7.82 39.78
N ALA A 295 -7.29 -7.38 40.90
CA ALA A 295 -8.01 -7.10 42.14
C ALA A 295 -9.15 -6.09 41.89
N PRO A 296 -10.27 -6.17 42.65
CA PRO A 296 -11.42 -5.28 42.44
C PRO A 296 -11.02 -3.82 42.70
N ALA A 297 -11.44 -2.94 41.80
CA ALA A 297 -11.22 -1.50 41.90
C ALA A 297 -11.89 -0.92 43.17
N PRO A 298 -11.29 0.10 43.80
CA PRO A 298 -11.91 0.81 44.92
C PRO A 298 -13.16 1.57 44.45
N ALA A 299 -14.16 1.65 45.33
CA ALA A 299 -15.45 2.28 45.06
C ALA A 299 -15.30 3.76 44.63
N PRO A 300 -16.17 4.25 43.72
CA PRO A 300 -16.10 5.63 43.24
C PRO A 300 -16.42 6.62 44.37
N ALA A 301 -15.65 7.71 44.42
CA ALA A 301 -15.87 8.81 45.34
C ALA A 301 -17.16 9.55 45.01
N VAL A 302 -17.90 9.95 46.05
CA VAL A 302 -19.15 10.73 45.95
C VAL A 302 -18.85 12.10 45.31
N PRO A 303 -19.55 12.50 44.23
CA PRO A 303 -19.34 13.81 43.63
C PRO A 303 -19.86 14.94 44.53
N ALA A 304 -19.10 16.03 44.59
CA ALA A 304 -19.46 17.25 45.31
C ALA A 304 -20.72 17.92 44.71
N PRO A 305 -21.54 18.60 45.52
CA PRO A 305 -22.77 19.24 45.05
C PRO A 305 -22.47 20.40 44.08
N ALA A 306 -23.33 20.52 43.06
CA ALA A 306 -23.24 21.55 42.02
C ALA A 306 -23.41 22.98 42.57
N PRO A 307 -22.74 23.98 41.98
CA PRO A 307 -22.92 25.37 42.37
C PRO A 307 -24.30 25.93 41.95
N VAL A 308 -24.83 26.81 42.80
CA VAL A 308 -26.13 27.50 42.64
C VAL A 308 -26.09 28.45 41.43
N PRO A 309 -27.14 28.49 40.58
CA PRO A 309 -27.17 29.37 39.42
C PRO A 309 -27.36 30.85 39.80
N THR A 310 -26.57 31.71 39.18
CA THR A 310 -26.64 33.18 39.27
C THR A 310 -27.87 33.71 38.50
N PRO A 311 -28.58 34.75 38.98
CA PRO A 311 -29.72 35.32 38.26
C PRO A 311 -29.34 35.98 36.93
N ALA A 312 -30.17 35.78 35.91
CA ALA A 312 -30.01 36.34 34.57
C ALA A 312 -30.23 37.87 34.55
N ALA A 313 -29.37 38.57 33.79
CA ALA A 313 -29.50 40.00 33.50
C ALA A 313 -30.66 40.28 32.51
N PRO A 314 -31.32 41.45 32.59
CA PRO A 314 -32.47 41.76 31.74
C PRO A 314 -32.08 42.01 30.28
N ALA A 315 -32.98 41.65 29.37
CA ALA A 315 -32.84 41.71 27.92
C ALA A 315 -32.59 43.14 27.41
N GLY A 316 -31.47 43.32 26.68
CA GLY A 316 -31.18 44.53 25.93
C GLY A 316 -32.04 44.63 24.67
N THR A 317 -32.62 45.81 24.46
CA THR A 317 -33.40 46.19 23.28
C THR A 317 -32.55 46.19 22.00
N SER A 318 -33.02 45.45 21.00
CA SER A 318 -32.54 45.46 19.62
C SER A 318 -32.73 46.84 18.99
N VAL A 319 -31.64 47.42 18.46
CA VAL A 319 -31.66 48.61 17.60
C VAL A 319 -31.53 48.14 16.15
N ALA A 320 -32.49 48.52 15.31
CA ALA A 320 -32.55 48.17 13.90
C ALA A 320 -31.40 48.83 13.10
N PRO A 321 -30.84 48.16 12.07
CA PRO A 321 -29.82 48.74 11.21
C PRO A 321 -30.41 49.78 10.24
N ALA A 322 -29.63 50.84 9.99
CA ALA A 322 -29.95 51.93 9.07
C ALA A 322 -29.99 51.47 7.59
N PRO A 323 -30.83 52.09 6.73
CA PRO A 323 -30.92 51.72 5.32
C PRO A 323 -29.70 52.18 4.50
N ALA A 324 -29.35 51.39 3.49
CA ALA A 324 -28.25 51.62 2.56
C ALA A 324 -28.51 52.81 1.60
N PRO A 325 -27.47 53.55 1.17
CA PRO A 325 -27.62 54.67 0.25
C PRO A 325 -27.91 54.21 -1.19
N THR A 326 -28.88 54.88 -1.82
CA THR A 326 -29.27 54.72 -3.22
C THR A 326 -28.24 55.36 -4.16
N THR A 327 -27.71 54.57 -5.10
CA THR A 327 -26.89 55.07 -6.22
C THR A 327 -27.80 55.60 -7.32
N ALA A 328 -27.67 56.89 -7.63
CA ALA A 328 -28.29 57.51 -8.79
C ALA A 328 -27.50 57.21 -10.07
N SER A 329 -28.17 56.77 -11.12
CA SER A 329 -27.63 56.66 -12.48
C SER A 329 -27.50 58.05 -13.11
N PRO A 330 -26.38 58.41 -13.76
CA PRO A 330 -26.29 59.63 -14.55
C PRO A 330 -26.87 59.40 -15.95
N THR A 331 -27.74 60.31 -16.35
CA THR A 331 -28.21 60.49 -17.73
C THR A 331 -27.25 61.45 -18.45
N LYS A 332 -26.56 60.97 -19.48
CA LYS A 332 -26.55 61.48 -20.88
C LYS A 332 -25.44 60.82 -21.68
#